data_AF-A0A285L8P3-F1
#
_entry.id   AF-A0A285L8P3-F1
#
_cell.length_a   1.000
_cell.length_b   1.000
_cell.length_c   1.000
_cell.angle_alpha   90.00
_cell.angle_beta   90.00
_cell.angle_gamma   90.00
#
_symmetry.space_group_name_H-M   'P 1'
#
loop_
_entity.id
_entity.type
_entity.pdbx_description
1 polymer ?
#
loop_
_entity_poly.entity_id
_entity_poly.type
_entity_poly.pdbx_seq_one_letter_code
_entity_poly.pdbx_strand_id
1 'polypeptide(L)'
;MAVPDTGQGLARGLYAAAVGAEGERFELAEDVAENLAAACDRLVDDLRKAMATGHLVTEVSGFPELPSGRGLAAGFGDKGRQFLDTVAAFQETALLFKAAYLAAGRKLADAEAANRAALELVTEYLDPR
;
A
#
# COMPACT_ATOMS: atom_id res chain seq x y z
N MET A 1 15.04 5.92 -4.88
CA MET A 1 14.23 6.58 -5.93
C MET A 1 12.95 7.04 -5.25
N ALA A 2 12.26 8.08 -5.70
CA ALA A 2 10.93 8.34 -5.15
C ALA A 2 9.99 7.20 -5.57
N VAL A 3 9.20 6.66 -4.64
CA VAL A 3 8.18 5.66 -4.95
C VAL A 3 7.10 6.37 -5.79
N PRO A 4 6.68 5.80 -6.94
CA PRO A 4 5.62 6.41 -7.75
C PRO A 4 4.28 6.42 -6.99
N ASP A 5 3.39 7.35 -7.34
CA ASP A 5 1.99 7.24 -6.93
C ASP A 5 1.38 5.99 -7.59
N THR A 6 0.97 5.05 -6.76
CA THR A 6 0.37 3.75 -7.15
C THR A 6 -1.16 3.77 -7.14
N GLY A 7 -1.75 4.94 -6.87
CA GLY A 7 -3.18 5.16 -6.69
C GLY A 7 -3.52 5.95 -5.41
N GLN A 8 -2.54 6.30 -4.57
CA GLN A 8 -2.77 7.03 -3.33
C GLN A 8 -3.48 8.37 -3.53
N GLY A 9 -3.09 9.16 -4.54
CA GLY A 9 -3.74 10.44 -4.84
C GLY A 9 -5.22 10.27 -5.22
N LEU A 10 -5.52 9.25 -6.03
CA LEU A 10 -6.88 8.91 -6.44
C LEU A 10 -7.72 8.41 -5.25
N ALA A 11 -7.17 7.54 -4.42
CA ALA A 11 -7.85 7.00 -3.24
C ALA A 11 -8.16 8.09 -2.19
N ARG A 12 -7.24 9.03 -1.97
CA ARG A 12 -7.45 10.22 -1.12
C ARG A 12 -8.58 11.12 -1.66
N GLY A 13 -8.58 11.38 -2.98
CA GLY A 13 -9.66 12.14 -3.63
C GLY A 13 -11.02 11.45 -3.49
N LEU A 14 -11.08 10.13 -3.68
CA LEU A 14 -12.32 9.35 -3.51
C LEU A 14 -12.81 9.36 -2.06
N TYR A 15 -11.91 9.27 -1.08
CA TYR A 15 -12.25 9.40 0.35
C TYR A 15 -12.83 10.78 0.65
N ALA A 16 -12.21 11.86 0.16
CA ALA A 16 -12.69 13.23 0.34
C ALA A 16 -14.10 13.44 -0.24
N ALA A 17 -14.37 12.91 -1.45
CA ALA A 17 -15.70 12.92 -2.06
C ALA A 17 -16.73 12.09 -1.28
N ALA A 18 -16.32 10.96 -0.69
CA ALA A 18 -17.19 10.07 0.09
C ALA A 18 -17.62 10.66 1.45
N VAL A 19 -16.71 11.37 2.12
CA VAL A 19 -17.03 12.09 3.37
C VAL A 19 -17.73 13.44 3.13
N GLY A 20 -17.83 13.88 1.87
CA GLY A 20 -18.50 15.13 1.48
C GLY A 20 -17.67 16.39 1.76
N ALA A 21 -16.35 16.30 1.69
CA ALA A 21 -15.47 17.44 1.89
C ALA A 21 -15.55 18.47 0.74
N GLU A 22 -15.73 18.01 -0.50
CA GLU A 22 -15.84 18.84 -1.70
C GLU A 22 -16.84 18.23 -2.70
N GLY A 23 -17.72 19.05 -3.28
CA GLY A 23 -18.55 18.69 -4.43
C GLY A 23 -19.75 17.77 -4.15
N GLU A 24 -20.16 17.03 -5.18
CA GLU A 24 -21.21 16.00 -5.09
C GLU A 24 -20.68 14.78 -4.33
N ARG A 25 -21.47 14.28 -3.37
CA ARG A 25 -21.02 13.19 -2.50
C ARG A 25 -20.95 11.87 -3.27
N PHE A 26 -19.80 11.21 -3.22
CA PHE A 26 -19.67 9.84 -3.72
C PHE A 26 -20.35 8.88 -2.73
N GLU A 27 -21.44 8.25 -3.16
CA GLU A 27 -22.18 7.26 -2.37
C GLU A 27 -22.20 5.89 -3.06
N LEU A 28 -22.21 4.83 -2.26
CA LEU A 28 -22.37 3.44 -2.69
C LEU A 28 -23.52 2.78 -1.92
N ALA A 29 -24.12 1.75 -2.51
CA ALA A 29 -24.93 0.82 -1.75
C ALA A 29 -24.05 0.11 -0.69
N GLU A 30 -24.62 -0.13 0.49
CA GLU A 30 -23.89 -0.63 1.66
C GLU A 30 -23.21 -1.99 1.40
N ASP A 31 -23.92 -2.89 0.71
CA ASP A 31 -23.44 -4.20 0.28
C ASP A 31 -22.29 -4.10 -0.75
N VAL A 32 -22.37 -3.15 -1.68
CA VAL A 32 -21.31 -2.89 -2.67
C VAL A 32 -20.06 -2.36 -1.96
N ALA A 33 -20.22 -1.43 -1.02
CA ALA A 33 -19.12 -0.89 -0.22
C ALA A 33 -18.42 -1.96 0.62
N GLU A 34 -19.18 -2.83 1.30
CA GLU A 34 -18.65 -3.95 2.09
C GLU A 34 -17.90 -4.96 1.21
N ASN A 35 -18.44 -5.31 0.04
CA ASN A 35 -17.78 -6.24 -0.89
C ASN A 35 -16.47 -5.67 -1.46
N LEU A 36 -16.42 -4.38 -1.78
CA LEU A 36 -15.20 -3.70 -2.22
C LEU A 36 -14.17 -3.59 -1.09
N ALA A 37 -14.59 -3.25 0.13
CA ALA A 37 -13.73 -3.24 1.31
C ALA A 37 -13.11 -4.62 1.59
N ALA A 38 -13.90 -5.70 1.48
CA ALA A 38 -13.41 -7.07 1.63
C ALA A 38 -12.45 -7.50 0.50
N ALA A 39 -12.57 -6.91 -0.70
CA ALA A 39 -11.59 -7.13 -1.78
C ALA A 39 -10.26 -6.41 -1.47
N CYS A 40 -10.31 -5.20 -0.93
CA CYS A 40 -9.11 -4.48 -0.44
C CYS A 40 -8.40 -5.25 0.68
N ASP A 41 -9.13 -5.84 1.63
CA ASP A 41 -8.52 -6.64 2.71
C ASP A 41 -7.75 -7.86 2.17
N ARG A 42 -8.33 -8.61 1.23
CA ARG A 42 -7.63 -9.73 0.58
C ARG A 42 -6.36 -9.28 -0.14
N LEU A 43 -6.41 -8.15 -0.84
CA LEU A 43 -5.24 -7.57 -1.51
C LEU A 43 -4.15 -7.17 -0.50
N VAL A 44 -4.51 -6.53 0.62
CA VAL A 44 -3.56 -6.18 1.68
C VAL A 44 -2.89 -7.44 2.24
N ASP A 45 -3.65 -8.51 2.50
CA ASP A 45 -3.10 -9.76 3.01
C ASP A 45 -2.19 -10.49 2.01
N ASP A 46 -2.50 -10.46 0.72
CA ASP A 46 -1.61 -11.02 -0.32
C ASP A 46 -0.33 -10.20 -0.48
N LEU A 47 -0.41 -8.87 -0.42
CA LEU A 47 0.77 -8.00 -0.38
C LEU A 47 1.61 -8.20 0.89
N ARG A 48 0.98 -8.45 2.05
CA ARG A 48 1.69 -8.78 3.31
C ARG A 48 2.49 -10.07 3.19
N LYS A 49 1.95 -11.09 2.50
CA LYS A 49 2.69 -12.34 2.22
C LYS A 49 3.92 -12.07 1.33
N ALA A 50 3.78 -11.20 0.33
CA ALA A 50 4.91 -10.79 -0.51
C ALA A 50 6.01 -10.04 0.28
N MET A 51 5.62 -9.14 1.20
CA MET A 51 6.55 -8.45 2.10
C MET A 51 7.31 -9.42 3.02
N ALA A 52 6.65 -10.45 3.57
CA ALA A 52 7.29 -11.44 4.44
C ALA A 52 8.43 -12.22 3.74
N THR A 53 8.32 -12.43 2.43
CA THR A 53 9.40 -13.00 1.60
C THR A 53 10.48 -12.00 1.16
N GLY A 54 10.42 -10.74 1.61
CA GLY A 54 11.25 -9.64 1.12
C GLY A 54 12.77 -9.81 1.30
N HIS A 55 13.20 -10.48 2.36
CA HIS A 55 14.62 -10.77 2.60
C HIS A 55 15.27 -11.56 1.43
N LEU A 56 14.50 -12.44 0.76
CA LEU A 56 14.96 -13.24 -0.37
C LEU A 56 15.31 -12.41 -1.62
N VAL A 57 14.80 -11.17 -1.73
CA VAL A 57 15.11 -10.27 -2.85
C VAL A 57 16.10 -9.16 -2.49
N THR A 58 16.37 -8.92 -1.21
CA THR A 58 17.35 -7.93 -0.75
C THR A 58 18.73 -8.52 -0.43
N GLU A 59 18.80 -9.76 0.05
CA GLU A 59 20.06 -10.43 0.44
C GLU A 59 20.64 -11.28 -0.72
N VAL A 60 21.23 -10.59 -1.69
CA VAL A 60 21.68 -11.20 -2.95
C VAL A 60 23.13 -11.70 -2.84
N SER A 61 23.32 -13.01 -2.97
CA SER A 61 24.61 -13.70 -2.89
C SER A 61 24.89 -14.56 -4.12
N GLY A 62 26.10 -15.11 -4.25
CA GLY A 62 26.51 -15.99 -5.35
C GLY A 62 27.29 -15.30 -6.49
N PHE A 63 27.44 -13.97 -6.46
CA PHE A 63 28.38 -13.26 -7.35
C PHE A 63 29.84 -13.39 -6.86
N PRO A 64 30.84 -13.37 -7.75
CA PRO A 64 32.26 -13.38 -7.35
C PRO A 64 32.69 -12.10 -6.61
N GLU A 65 33.69 -12.21 -5.72
CA GLU A 65 34.27 -11.09 -4.95
C GLU A 65 35.05 -10.05 -5.77
N LEU A 66 35.02 -10.14 -7.10
CA LEU A 66 35.55 -9.12 -8.01
C LEU A 66 34.69 -7.85 -7.95
N PRO A 67 35.23 -6.66 -8.27
CA PRO A 67 34.48 -5.40 -8.21
C PRO A 67 33.15 -5.42 -9.00
N SER A 68 33.11 -6.13 -10.13
CA SER A 68 31.89 -6.33 -10.92
C SER A 68 30.83 -7.17 -10.20
N GLY A 69 31.22 -8.25 -9.51
CA GLY A 69 30.27 -9.10 -8.77
C GLY A 69 29.72 -8.42 -7.53
N ARG A 70 30.54 -7.64 -6.81
CA ARG A 70 30.07 -6.75 -5.73
C ARG A 70 29.08 -5.70 -6.22
N GLY A 71 29.35 -5.10 -7.39
CA GLY A 71 28.43 -4.16 -8.04
C GLY A 71 27.08 -4.80 -8.42
N LEU A 72 27.09 -6.05 -8.88
CA LEU A 72 25.86 -6.81 -9.17
C LEU A 72 25.08 -7.12 -7.89
N ALA A 73 25.72 -7.62 -6.84
CA ALA A 73 25.06 -7.89 -5.55
C ALA A 73 24.39 -6.63 -4.99
N ALA A 74 25.08 -5.49 -4.99
CA ALA A 74 24.53 -4.21 -4.56
C ALA A 74 23.35 -3.76 -5.43
N GLY A 75 23.48 -3.81 -6.76
CA GLY A 75 22.44 -3.37 -7.69
C GLY A 75 21.16 -4.23 -7.66
N PHE A 76 21.29 -5.54 -7.44
CA PHE A 76 20.13 -6.40 -7.22
C PHE A 76 19.51 -6.17 -5.82
N GLY A 77 20.30 -5.95 -4.77
CA GLY A 77 19.79 -5.58 -3.44
C GLY A 77 19.09 -4.21 -3.41
N ASP A 78 19.52 -3.24 -4.24
CA ASP A 78 18.80 -1.98 -4.48
C ASP A 78 17.46 -2.21 -5.19
N LYS A 79 17.38 -3.20 -6.09
CA LYS A 79 16.14 -3.58 -6.78
C LYS A 79 15.17 -4.33 -5.88
N GLY A 80 15.67 -5.18 -4.98
CA GLY A 80 14.89 -5.81 -3.91
C GLY A 80 14.23 -4.78 -3.01
N ARG A 81 14.98 -3.74 -2.59
CA ARG A 81 14.41 -2.60 -1.84
C ARG A 81 13.33 -1.89 -2.64
N GLN A 82 13.61 -1.47 -3.89
CA GLN A 82 12.61 -0.85 -4.78
C GLN A 82 11.33 -1.68 -4.99
N PHE A 83 11.42 -3.01 -4.96
CA PHE A 83 10.24 -3.87 -4.97
C PHE A 83 9.43 -3.74 -3.67
N LEU A 84 10.08 -3.79 -2.51
CA LEU A 84 9.42 -3.60 -1.20
C LEU A 84 8.87 -2.17 -1.05
N ASP A 85 9.59 -1.14 -1.52
CA ASP A 85 9.14 0.26 -1.66
C ASP A 85 7.75 0.29 -2.35
N THR A 86 7.61 -0.48 -3.43
CA THR A 86 6.42 -0.51 -4.29
C THR A 86 5.28 -1.34 -3.67
N VAL A 87 5.59 -2.47 -3.02
CA VAL A 87 4.59 -3.32 -2.35
C VAL A 87 3.96 -2.58 -1.16
N ALA A 88 4.75 -1.83 -0.38
CA ALA A 88 4.24 -1.00 0.71
C ALA A 88 3.29 0.11 0.19
N ALA A 89 3.64 0.79 -0.91
CA ALA A 89 2.77 1.78 -1.55
C ALA A 89 1.42 1.19 -2.05
N PHE A 90 1.43 -0.04 -2.57
CA PHE A 90 0.19 -0.73 -2.93
C PHE A 90 -0.66 -1.11 -1.69
N GLN A 91 -0.05 -1.45 -0.56
CA GLN A 91 -0.77 -1.70 0.70
C GLN A 91 -1.43 -0.42 1.23
N GLU A 92 -0.70 0.70 1.25
CA GLU A 92 -1.24 2.02 1.59
C GLU A 92 -2.44 2.36 0.68
N THR A 93 -2.26 2.22 -0.64
CA THR A 93 -3.31 2.48 -1.64
C THR A 93 -4.56 1.62 -1.42
N ALA A 94 -4.39 0.32 -1.14
CA ALA A 94 -5.51 -0.58 -0.87
C ALA A 94 -6.28 -0.21 0.40
N LEU A 95 -5.59 0.22 1.46
CA LEU A 95 -6.21 0.69 2.72
C LEU A 95 -6.93 2.04 2.53
N LEU A 96 -6.37 2.95 1.73
CA LEU A 96 -7.03 4.21 1.38
C LEU A 96 -8.29 3.98 0.53
N PHE A 97 -8.27 3.05 -0.43
CA PHE A 97 -9.47 2.67 -1.18
C PHE A 97 -10.52 1.99 -0.28
N LYS A 98 -10.12 1.10 0.62
CA LYS A 98 -11.02 0.53 1.64
C LYS A 98 -11.73 1.62 2.43
N ALA A 99 -10.97 2.62 2.91
CA ALA A 99 -11.54 3.77 3.62
C ALA A 99 -12.55 4.53 2.75
N ALA A 100 -12.22 4.79 1.48
CA ALA A 100 -13.10 5.51 0.56
C ALA A 100 -14.41 4.76 0.28
N TYR A 101 -14.35 3.45 0.04
CA TYR A 101 -15.55 2.62 -0.18
C TYR A 101 -16.43 2.54 1.07
N LEU A 102 -15.84 2.33 2.25
CA LEU A 102 -16.58 2.31 3.51
C LEU A 102 -17.24 3.66 3.81
N ALA A 103 -16.55 4.79 3.56
CA ALA A 103 -17.13 6.11 3.71
C ALA A 103 -18.32 6.34 2.75
N ALA A 104 -18.23 5.86 1.51
CA ALA A 104 -19.29 5.96 0.50
C ALA A 104 -20.49 5.07 0.84
N GLY A 105 -20.26 3.92 1.48
CA GLY A 105 -21.28 3.07 2.10
C GLY A 105 -21.75 3.54 3.49
N ARG A 106 -21.38 4.76 3.91
CA ARG A 106 -21.75 5.40 5.19
C ARG A 106 -21.23 4.70 6.46
N LYS A 107 -20.28 3.76 6.34
CA LYS A 107 -19.56 3.07 7.44
C LYS A 107 -18.40 3.92 7.96
N LEU A 108 -18.69 5.14 8.44
CA LEU A 108 -17.65 6.14 8.74
C LEU A 108 -16.60 5.69 9.78
N ALA A 109 -17.00 4.96 10.82
CA ALA A 109 -16.07 4.46 11.84
C ALA A 109 -15.06 3.45 11.27
N ASP A 110 -15.52 2.52 10.42
CA ASP A 110 -14.66 1.53 9.76
C ASP A 110 -13.77 2.20 8.70
N ALA A 111 -14.29 3.26 8.05
CA ALA A 111 -13.55 4.07 7.09
C ALA A 111 -12.39 4.84 7.76
N GLU A 112 -12.63 5.46 8.92
CA GLU A 112 -11.60 6.12 9.72
C GLU A 112 -10.55 5.13 10.23
N ALA A 113 -10.96 3.93 10.65
CA ALA A 113 -10.05 2.86 11.06
C ALA A 113 -9.14 2.40 9.90
N ALA A 114 -9.71 2.22 8.70
CA ALA A 114 -8.94 1.86 7.51
C ALA A 114 -7.97 2.97 7.06
N ASN A 115 -8.38 4.24 7.16
CA ASN A 115 -7.52 5.39 6.87
C ASN A 115 -6.35 5.48 7.88
N ARG A 116 -6.63 5.30 9.17
CA ARG A 116 -5.59 5.24 10.21
C ARG A 116 -4.59 4.10 9.95
N ALA A 117 -5.06 2.92 9.60
CA ALA A 117 -4.19 1.78 9.27
C ALA A 117 -3.26 2.09 8.07
N ALA A 118 -3.70 2.89 7.09
CA ALA A 118 -2.83 3.34 5.99
C ALA A 118 -1.71 4.27 6.48
N LEU A 119 -2.02 5.20 7.41
CA LEU A 119 -1.05 6.11 8.01
C LEU A 119 -0.05 5.37 8.92
N GLU A 120 -0.54 4.41 9.71
CA GLU A 120 0.28 3.54 10.55
C GLU A 120 1.26 2.72 9.69
N LEU A 121 0.79 2.09 8.61
CA LEU A 121 1.62 1.31 7.69
C LEU A 121 2.75 2.13 7.05
N VAL A 122 2.47 3.37 6.62
CA VAL A 122 3.52 4.28 6.09
C VAL A 122 4.51 4.67 7.18
N THR A 123 4.03 4.88 8.42
CA THR A 123 4.90 5.24 9.56
C THR A 123 5.83 4.09 9.94
N GLU A 124 5.29 2.87 10.08
CA GLU A 124 6.07 1.66 10.37
C GLU A 124 7.10 1.34 9.28
N TYR A 125 6.77 1.60 8.01
CA TYR A 125 7.67 1.38 6.89
C TYR A 125 8.80 2.43 6.80
N LEU A 126 8.53 3.68 7.16
CA LEU A 126 9.52 4.77 7.15
C LEU A 126 10.46 4.77 8.37
N ASP A 127 10.10 4.07 9.45
CA ASP A 127 10.88 3.99 10.70
C ASP A 127 11.37 2.54 10.98
N PRO A 128 12.18 1.93 10.08
CA PRO A 128 12.68 0.57 10.26
C PRO A 128 13.71 0.53 11.39
N ARG A 129 13.34 -0.14 12.48
CA ARG A 129 14.19 -0.42 13.65
C ARG A 129 15.32 -1.42 13.36
#